data_AF-G5K0D2-F1
#
_entry.id   AF-G5K0D2-F1
#
_cell.length_a   1.000
_cell.length_b   1.000
_cell.length_c   1.000
_cell.angle_alpha   90.00
_cell.angle_beta   90.00
_cell.angle_gamma   90.00
#
_symmetry.space_group_name_H-M   'P 1'
#
loop_
_entity.id
_entity.type
_entity.pdbx_description
1 polymer ?
#
loop_
_entity_poly.entity_id
_entity_poly.type
_entity_poly.pdbx_seq_one_letter_code
_entity_poly.pdbx_strand_id
1 'polypeptide(L)'
;MFHLTITCAEEGNLAKLAKSNPNNYLFLMPKASNDAGFAMTSSFSGMLLAALLIFDQETHLVDKKAYLDQICQAVEHLISSSNRLEKMSQLDIERIVYLGSGPLAALSQEAQLKMLELTAGQIVAVFNSSMGFRHGPKSFINEKTLVMGFLSQNAYTRQYDLDILEEIKSENIAAQILAIGIEGEEQFSGESIVLANSSQLPDAYAA
;
A
#
# COMPACT_ATOMS: atom_id res chain seq x y z
N MET A 1 -11.78 17.41 -25.84
CA MET A 1 -11.12 16.85 -24.65
C MET A 1 -12.17 16.07 -23.87
N PHE A 2 -11.91 14.81 -23.55
CA PHE A 2 -12.79 13.97 -22.74
C PHE A 2 -12.22 13.86 -21.32
N HIS A 3 -13.09 13.66 -20.34
CA HIS A 3 -12.72 13.50 -18.93
C HIS A 3 -13.37 12.24 -18.34
N LEU A 4 -12.68 11.61 -17.40
CA LEU A 4 -13.23 10.61 -16.50
C LEU A 4 -13.06 11.15 -15.08
N THR A 5 -14.16 11.35 -14.39
CA THR A 5 -14.17 11.84 -13.01
C THR A 5 -14.49 10.69 -12.07
N ILE A 6 -13.50 10.23 -11.30
CA ILE A 6 -13.69 9.25 -10.22
C ILE A 6 -13.74 10.02 -8.90
N THR A 7 -14.85 9.93 -8.15
CA THR A 7 -14.99 10.69 -6.89
C THR A 7 -15.99 10.07 -5.91
N CYS A 8 -15.75 10.27 -4.62
CA CYS A 8 -16.62 9.79 -3.54
C CYS A 8 -17.70 10.81 -3.14
N ALA A 9 -17.49 12.10 -3.43
CA ALA A 9 -18.37 13.18 -2.99
C ALA A 9 -19.37 13.56 -4.08
N GLU A 10 -20.55 12.95 -4.08
CA GLU A 10 -21.61 13.21 -5.06
C GLU A 10 -22.01 14.70 -5.14
N GLU A 11 -22.04 15.37 -3.98
CA GLU A 11 -22.36 16.80 -3.89
C GLU A 11 -21.15 17.72 -4.03
N GLY A 12 -19.96 17.15 -4.23
CA GLY A 12 -18.72 17.87 -4.42
C GLY A 12 -18.69 18.65 -5.74
N ASN A 13 -17.93 19.74 -5.77
CA ASN A 13 -17.81 20.59 -6.96
C ASN A 13 -17.34 19.80 -8.19
N LEU A 14 -16.43 18.84 -8.01
CA LEU A 14 -15.94 17.99 -9.08
C LEU A 14 -17.05 17.13 -9.71
N ALA A 15 -17.90 16.50 -8.89
CA ALA A 15 -19.04 15.72 -9.37
C ALA A 15 -20.08 16.59 -10.09
N LYS A 16 -20.39 17.77 -9.55
CA LYS A 16 -21.31 18.73 -10.17
C LYS A 16 -20.82 19.21 -11.53
N LEU A 17 -19.54 19.56 -11.64
CA LEU A 17 -18.91 19.93 -12.90
C LEU A 17 -18.96 18.79 -13.92
N ALA A 18 -18.71 17.55 -13.49
CA ALA A 18 -18.81 16.38 -14.37
C ALA A 18 -20.23 16.16 -14.91
N LYS A 19 -21.27 16.25 -14.05
CA LYS A 19 -22.69 16.11 -14.46
C LYS A 19 -23.08 17.13 -15.54
N SER A 20 -22.51 18.34 -15.51
CA SER A 20 -22.82 19.42 -16.46
C SER A 20 -22.08 19.35 -17.80
N ASN A 21 -21.09 18.45 -17.97
CA ASN A 21 -20.23 18.40 -19.15
C ASN A 21 -20.48 17.11 -19.97
N PRO A 22 -20.98 17.19 -21.22
CA PRO A 22 -21.28 16.01 -22.03
C PRO A 22 -20.05 15.18 -22.41
N ASN A 23 -18.84 15.74 -22.31
CA ASN A 23 -17.58 15.05 -22.56
C ASN A 23 -16.92 14.53 -21.27
N ASN A 24 -17.63 14.48 -20.14
CA ASN A 24 -17.13 13.99 -18.87
C ASN A 24 -17.97 12.81 -18.37
N TYR A 25 -17.35 11.65 -18.21
CA TYR A 25 -17.98 10.51 -17.56
C TYR A 25 -17.76 10.58 -16.04
N LEU A 26 -18.85 10.65 -15.28
CA LEU A 26 -18.80 10.64 -13.82
C LEU A 26 -18.92 9.21 -13.28
N PHE A 27 -17.86 8.71 -12.67
CA PHE A 27 -17.83 7.46 -11.91
C PHE A 27 -17.90 7.79 -10.41
N LEU A 28 -19.10 7.70 -9.83
CA LEU A 28 -19.28 7.89 -8.39
C LEU A 28 -18.94 6.62 -7.63
N MET A 29 -18.09 6.76 -6.61
CA MET A 29 -17.77 5.68 -5.67
C MET A 29 -18.95 5.44 -4.70
N PRO A 30 -19.02 4.28 -4.02
CA PRO A 30 -20.04 4.03 -3.00
C PRO A 30 -20.09 5.13 -1.94
N LYS A 31 -21.28 5.53 -1.50
CA LYS A 31 -21.46 6.64 -0.55
C LYS A 31 -20.63 6.49 0.74
N ALA A 32 -20.48 5.25 1.22
CA ALA A 32 -19.68 4.93 2.40
C ALA A 32 -18.18 5.22 2.23
N SER A 33 -17.68 5.33 0.98
CA SER A 33 -16.28 5.66 0.69
C SER A 33 -15.96 7.16 0.81
N ASN A 34 -16.96 8.01 1.04
CA ASN A 34 -16.72 9.42 1.33
C ASN A 34 -16.30 9.55 2.80
N ASP A 35 -15.01 9.31 3.07
CA ASP A 35 -14.44 9.27 4.42
C ASP A 35 -14.76 10.55 5.20
N ALA A 36 -15.30 10.39 6.41
CA ALA A 36 -15.53 11.50 7.34
C ALA A 36 -14.28 11.85 8.17
N GLY A 37 -13.32 10.93 8.23
CA GLY A 37 -12.03 11.13 8.89
C GLY A 37 -11.14 12.07 8.10
N PHE A 38 -10.17 12.67 8.78
CA PHE A 38 -9.18 13.54 8.14
C PHE A 38 -8.35 12.78 7.09
N ALA A 39 -7.87 11.58 7.46
CA ALA A 39 -7.12 10.72 6.57
C ALA A 39 -8.05 9.91 5.66
N MET A 40 -7.79 9.99 4.35
CA MET A 40 -8.42 9.12 3.35
C MET A 40 -8.03 7.65 3.59
N THR A 41 -9.01 6.76 3.58
CA THR A 41 -8.81 5.30 3.69
C THR A 41 -9.64 4.59 2.63
N SER A 42 -10.96 4.44 2.85
CA SER A 42 -11.85 3.75 1.92
C SER A 42 -12.05 4.52 0.60
N SER A 43 -11.89 5.85 0.63
CA SER A 43 -11.81 6.67 -0.57
C SER A 43 -10.59 6.33 -1.43
N PHE A 44 -9.40 6.28 -0.82
CA PHE A 44 -8.14 5.99 -1.53
C PHE A 44 -8.19 4.61 -2.19
N SER A 45 -8.42 3.54 -1.41
CA SER A 45 -8.40 2.17 -1.92
C SER A 45 -9.53 1.93 -2.93
N GLY A 46 -10.71 2.49 -2.68
CA GLY A 46 -11.84 2.40 -3.61
C GLY A 46 -11.54 3.05 -4.96
N MET A 47 -11.00 4.27 -4.97
CA MET A 47 -10.68 4.98 -6.22
C MET A 47 -9.51 4.32 -6.96
N LEU A 48 -8.50 3.82 -6.25
CA LEU A 48 -7.41 3.03 -6.83
C LEU A 48 -7.96 1.79 -7.53
N LEU A 49 -8.78 0.99 -6.83
CA LEU A 49 -9.40 -0.20 -7.40
C LEU A 49 -10.29 0.13 -8.60
N ALA A 50 -11.10 1.19 -8.53
CA ALA A 50 -11.93 1.62 -9.66
C ALA A 50 -11.08 1.97 -10.89
N ALA A 51 -10.00 2.74 -10.71
CA ALA A 51 -9.09 3.08 -11.79
C ALA A 51 -8.43 1.84 -12.40
N LEU A 52 -7.94 0.90 -11.57
CA LEU A 52 -7.36 -0.37 -12.03
C LEU A 52 -8.38 -1.17 -12.84
N LEU A 53 -9.59 -1.37 -12.33
CA LEU A 53 -10.62 -2.15 -13.01
C LEU A 53 -11.04 -1.53 -14.35
N ILE A 54 -11.07 -0.19 -14.45
CA ILE A 54 -11.41 0.55 -15.67
C ILE A 54 -10.29 0.45 -16.72
N PHE A 55 -9.03 0.62 -16.32
CA PHE A 55 -7.93 0.78 -17.26
C PHE A 55 -7.13 -0.50 -17.54
N ASP A 56 -7.23 -1.52 -16.69
CA ASP A 56 -6.68 -2.83 -16.98
C ASP A 56 -7.52 -3.50 -18.09
N GLN A 57 -7.06 -3.45 -19.33
CA GLN A 57 -7.76 -4.06 -20.47
C GLN A 57 -7.18 -5.45 -20.81
N GLU A 58 -6.07 -5.83 -20.19
CA GLU A 58 -5.36 -7.08 -20.44
C GLU A 58 -5.91 -8.23 -19.59
N THR A 59 -6.34 -7.95 -18.36
CA THR A 59 -6.90 -8.96 -17.46
C THR A 59 -8.38 -9.19 -17.75
N HIS A 60 -8.77 -10.45 -17.94
CA HIS A 60 -10.17 -10.82 -18.13
C HIS A 60 -11.00 -10.57 -16.86
N LEU A 61 -12.29 -10.28 -17.04
CA LEU A 61 -13.20 -9.98 -15.92
C LEU A 61 -13.28 -11.10 -14.87
N VAL A 62 -13.15 -12.36 -15.30
CA VAL A 62 -13.14 -13.52 -14.39
C VAL A 62 -11.93 -13.47 -13.45
N ASP A 63 -10.75 -13.15 -13.99
CA ASP A 63 -9.52 -13.07 -13.20
C ASP A 63 -9.55 -11.86 -12.27
N LYS A 64 -10.03 -10.70 -12.74
CA LYS A 64 -10.25 -9.52 -11.89
C LYS A 64 -11.16 -9.82 -10.70
N LYS A 65 -12.22 -10.60 -10.92
CA LYS A 65 -13.13 -11.01 -9.84
C LYS A 65 -12.42 -11.93 -8.84
N ALA A 66 -11.65 -12.89 -9.34
CA ALA A 66 -10.85 -13.77 -8.49
C ALA A 66 -9.84 -12.96 -7.65
N TYR A 67 -9.19 -11.95 -8.24
CA TYR A 67 -8.29 -11.05 -7.52
C TYR A 67 -9.03 -10.30 -6.41
N LEU A 68 -10.20 -9.74 -6.70
CA LEU A 68 -11.00 -9.04 -5.69
C LEU A 68 -11.42 -9.97 -4.53
N ASP A 69 -11.85 -11.19 -4.84
CA ASP A 69 -12.23 -12.17 -3.82
C ASP A 69 -11.03 -12.53 -2.91
N GLN A 70 -9.82 -12.66 -3.48
CA GLN A 70 -8.58 -12.88 -2.73
C GLN A 70 -8.23 -11.68 -1.84
N ILE A 71 -8.30 -10.46 -2.37
CA ILE A 71 -8.02 -9.22 -1.62
C ILE A 71 -8.96 -9.08 -0.43
N CYS A 72 -10.27 -9.26 -0.65
CA CYS A 72 -11.26 -9.19 0.43
C CYS A 72 -10.96 -10.17 1.55
N GLN A 73 -10.67 -11.44 1.21
CA GLN A 73 -10.31 -12.46 2.20
C GLN A 73 -9.03 -12.12 2.96
N ALA A 74 -8.00 -11.65 2.26
CA ALA A 74 -6.72 -11.27 2.87
C ALA A 74 -6.89 -10.10 3.85
N VAL A 75 -7.65 -9.08 3.47
CA VAL A 75 -7.93 -7.91 4.32
C VAL A 75 -8.77 -8.28 5.54
N GLU A 76 -9.82 -9.10 5.38
CA GLU A 76 -10.64 -9.59 6.50
C GLU A 76 -9.80 -10.40 7.50
N HIS A 77 -8.93 -11.28 7.00
CA HIS A 77 -8.02 -12.05 7.83
C HIS A 77 -7.01 -11.15 8.56
N LEU A 78 -6.46 -10.13 7.89
CA LEU A 78 -5.53 -9.19 8.50
C LEU A 78 -6.20 -8.36 9.62
N ILE A 79 -7.40 -7.83 9.36
CA ILE A 79 -8.16 -7.03 10.33
C ILE A 79 -8.57 -7.87 11.55
N SER A 80 -8.98 -9.13 11.34
CA SER A 80 -9.32 -10.03 12.45
C SER A 80 -8.12 -10.44 13.30
N SER A 81 -6.89 -10.30 12.79
CA SER A 81 -5.63 -10.57 13.48
C SER A 81 -5.16 -9.40 14.38
N SER A 82 -6.08 -8.78 15.11
CA SER A 82 -5.90 -7.55 15.93
C SER A 82 -4.68 -7.56 16.85
N ASN A 83 -4.40 -8.68 17.52
CA ASN A 83 -3.27 -8.82 18.45
C ASN A 83 -1.91 -8.46 17.85
N ARG A 84 -1.71 -8.66 16.54
CA ARG A 84 -0.42 -8.35 15.90
C ARG A 84 -0.26 -6.85 15.65
N LEU A 85 -1.32 -6.21 15.17
CA LEU A 85 -1.33 -4.76 14.95
C LEU A 85 -1.19 -3.99 16.27
N GLU A 86 -1.82 -4.50 17.33
CA GLU A 86 -1.67 -3.95 18.68
C GLU A 86 -0.21 -4.00 19.16
N LYS A 87 0.48 -5.13 18.99
CA LYS A 87 1.90 -5.25 19.35
C LYS A 87 2.78 -4.26 18.58
N MET A 88 2.51 -4.08 17.29
CA MET A 88 3.25 -3.10 16.47
C MET A 88 3.03 -1.66 16.95
N SER A 89 1.82 -1.33 17.42
CA SER A 89 1.52 0.00 17.95
C SER A 89 2.23 0.34 19.28
N GLN A 90 2.75 -0.69 19.97
CA GLN A 90 3.46 -0.54 21.25
C GLN A 90 4.97 -0.39 21.07
N LEU A 91 5.47 -0.44 19.84
CA LEU A 91 6.90 -0.26 19.56
C LEU A 91 7.33 1.17 19.89
N ASP A 92 8.46 1.28 20.59
CA ASP A 92 9.08 2.56 20.93
C ASP A 92 9.94 3.05 19.75
N ILE A 93 9.26 3.62 18.75
CA ILE A 93 9.84 4.14 17.52
C ILE A 93 9.61 5.64 17.37
N GLU A 94 10.56 6.30 16.72
CA GLU A 94 10.47 7.73 16.34
C GLU A 94 10.42 7.91 14.82
N ARG A 95 10.80 6.85 14.09
CA ARG A 95 11.00 6.87 12.65
C ARG A 95 10.41 5.64 12.00
N ILE A 96 9.91 5.83 10.79
CA ILE A 96 9.42 4.72 9.98
C ILE A 96 9.81 4.88 8.51
N VAL A 97 10.22 3.78 7.89
CA VAL A 97 10.57 3.71 6.47
C VAL A 97 9.61 2.73 5.79
N TYR A 98 8.95 3.17 4.73
CA TYR A 98 8.21 2.29 3.83
C TYR A 98 8.97 2.06 2.53
N LEU A 99 9.19 0.81 2.17
CA LEU A 99 9.85 0.39 0.95
C LEU A 99 8.92 -0.45 0.10
N GLY A 100 8.97 -0.26 -1.21
CA GLY A 100 8.27 -1.12 -2.16
C GLY A 100 8.71 -0.82 -3.58
N SER A 101 8.63 -1.80 -4.47
CA SER A 101 9.01 -1.65 -5.88
C SER A 101 7.81 -1.48 -6.79
N GLY A 102 7.99 -0.79 -7.92
CA GLY A 102 6.92 -0.58 -8.91
C GLY A 102 5.67 0.10 -8.30
N PRO A 103 4.45 -0.46 -8.48
CA PRO A 103 3.24 0.06 -7.85
C PRO A 103 3.33 0.14 -6.31
N LEU A 104 4.07 -0.75 -5.67
CA LEU A 104 4.24 -0.78 -4.22
C LEU A 104 5.09 0.41 -3.70
N ALA A 105 5.87 1.07 -4.57
CA ALA A 105 6.53 2.33 -4.24
C ALA A 105 5.50 3.47 -4.05
N ALA A 106 4.46 3.49 -4.89
CA ALA A 106 3.36 4.45 -4.76
C ALA A 106 2.51 4.14 -3.51
N LEU A 107 2.29 2.86 -3.20
CA LEU A 107 1.68 2.47 -1.92
C LEU A 107 2.53 2.96 -0.74
N SER A 108 3.85 2.79 -0.79
CA SER A 108 4.76 3.26 0.25
C SER A 108 4.65 4.76 0.51
N GLN A 109 4.38 5.54 -0.55
CA GLN A 109 4.13 6.98 -0.44
C GLN A 109 2.83 7.31 0.30
N GLU A 110 1.75 6.56 0.06
CA GLU A 110 0.49 6.74 0.80
C GLU A 110 0.62 6.26 2.25
N ALA A 111 1.26 5.11 2.46
CA ALA A 111 1.47 4.53 3.79
C ALA A 111 2.25 5.48 4.71
N GLN A 112 3.34 6.09 4.21
CA GLN A 112 4.07 7.09 5.00
C GLN A 112 3.21 8.33 5.27
N LEU A 113 2.36 8.74 4.31
CA LEU A 113 1.53 9.92 4.47
C LEU A 113 0.52 9.71 5.60
N LYS A 114 -0.12 8.53 5.66
CA LYS A 114 -1.01 8.16 6.76
C LYS A 114 -0.30 8.21 8.11
N MET A 115 0.95 7.75 8.18
CA MET A 115 1.74 7.85 9.41
C MET A 115 1.98 9.30 9.82
N LEU A 116 2.38 10.17 8.89
CA LEU A 116 2.57 11.60 9.19
C LEU A 116 1.27 12.28 9.64
N GLU A 117 0.17 12.04 8.93
CA GLU A 117 -1.14 12.65 9.21
C GLU A 117 -1.68 12.22 10.59
N LEU A 118 -1.67 10.91 10.87
CA LEU A 118 -2.31 10.34 12.05
C LEU A 118 -1.47 10.45 13.32
N THR A 119 -0.17 10.68 13.18
CA THR A 119 0.73 10.95 14.33
C THR A 119 1.00 12.44 14.53
N ALA A 120 0.38 13.31 13.72
CA ALA A 120 0.67 14.74 13.67
C ALA A 120 2.18 15.03 13.52
N GLY A 121 2.87 14.21 12.72
CA GLY A 121 4.30 14.31 12.47
C GLY A 121 5.22 13.91 13.64
N GLN A 122 4.69 13.34 14.72
CA GLN A 122 5.52 12.86 15.84
C GLN A 122 6.39 11.66 15.46
N ILE A 123 5.91 10.82 14.55
CA ILE A 123 6.73 9.78 13.92
C ILE A 123 7.15 10.29 12.54
N VAL A 124 8.46 10.44 12.33
CA VAL A 124 8.99 10.86 11.04
C VAL A 124 8.90 9.68 10.08
N ALA A 125 8.09 9.80 9.04
CA ALA A 125 7.92 8.77 8.03
C ALA A 125 8.62 9.16 6.71
N VAL A 126 9.30 8.21 6.10
CA VAL A 126 9.85 8.35 4.75
C VAL A 126 9.46 7.15 3.90
N PHE A 127 9.47 7.32 2.58
CA PHE A 127 9.26 6.24 1.63
C PHE A 127 10.36 6.22 0.57
N ASN A 128 10.60 5.05 -0.02
CA ASN A 128 11.43 4.93 -1.20
C ASN A 128 11.11 3.64 -1.98
N SER A 129 11.73 3.48 -3.15
CA SER A 129 11.82 2.15 -3.75
C SER A 129 12.92 1.33 -3.09
N SER A 130 12.79 0.00 -3.13
CA SER A 130 13.77 -0.92 -2.52
C SER A 130 15.20 -0.65 -3.01
N MET A 131 15.39 -0.46 -4.31
CA MET A 131 16.68 -0.11 -4.87
C MET A 131 17.08 1.36 -4.66
N GLY A 132 16.12 2.29 -4.77
CA GLY A 132 16.39 3.72 -4.59
C GLY A 132 16.92 4.05 -3.19
N PHE A 133 16.48 3.30 -2.19
CA PHE A 133 16.85 3.51 -0.78
C PHE A 133 18.36 3.38 -0.52
N ARG A 134 19.06 2.55 -1.30
CA ARG A 134 20.52 2.33 -1.20
C ARG A 134 21.34 3.59 -1.50
N HIS A 135 20.79 4.53 -2.26
CA HIS A 135 21.53 5.65 -2.82
C HIS A 135 21.53 6.90 -1.92
N GLY A 136 21.67 6.70 -0.61
CA GLY A 136 21.71 7.77 0.39
C GLY A 136 20.57 7.72 1.42
N PRO A 137 19.29 7.54 1.03
CA PRO A 137 18.17 7.53 1.98
C PRO A 137 18.30 6.51 3.11
N LYS A 138 19.02 5.40 2.90
CA LYS A 138 19.34 4.41 3.93
C LYS A 138 19.99 4.98 5.20
N SER A 139 20.71 6.11 5.09
CA SER A 139 21.28 6.83 6.24
C SER A 139 20.25 7.34 7.25
N PHE A 140 18.96 7.31 6.92
CA PHE A 140 17.86 7.65 7.83
C PHE A 140 17.69 6.66 9.00
N ILE A 141 18.11 5.40 8.80
CA ILE A 141 17.92 4.31 9.76
C ILE A 141 18.77 4.52 11.02
N ASN A 142 18.13 4.36 12.18
CA ASN A 142 18.74 4.27 13.49
C ASN A 142 18.00 3.23 14.38
N GLU A 143 18.43 3.11 15.64
CA GLU A 143 17.87 2.21 16.66
C GLU A 143 16.43 2.49 17.09
N LYS A 144 15.82 3.57 16.58
CA LYS A 144 14.41 3.96 16.78
C LYS A 144 13.60 3.91 15.48
N THR A 145 14.13 3.23 14.45
CA THR A 145 13.49 3.14 13.14
C THR A 145 12.82 1.77 12.93
N LEU A 146 11.53 1.79 12.58
CA LEU A 146 10.84 0.63 11.98
C LEU A 146 10.98 0.69 10.46
N VAL A 147 11.43 -0.40 9.84
CA VAL A 147 11.45 -0.56 8.38
C VAL A 147 10.34 -1.52 7.97
N MET A 148 9.44 -1.07 7.08
CA MET A 148 8.40 -1.90 6.48
C MET A 148 8.65 -2.04 4.97
N GLY A 149 8.79 -3.27 4.49
CA GLY A 149 8.98 -3.57 3.07
C GLY A 149 7.79 -4.31 2.48
N PHE A 150 7.15 -3.74 1.47
CA PHE A 150 6.14 -4.40 0.65
C PHE A 150 6.85 -5.24 -0.43
N LEU A 151 6.67 -6.56 -0.36
CA LEU A 151 7.31 -7.51 -1.26
C LEU A 151 6.53 -7.67 -2.56
N SER A 152 7.20 -7.43 -3.68
CA SER A 152 6.70 -7.71 -5.02
C SER A 152 6.35 -9.20 -5.21
N GLN A 153 5.33 -9.43 -6.03
CA GLN A 153 4.91 -10.74 -6.54
C GLN A 153 5.61 -11.11 -7.84
N ASN A 154 6.17 -10.13 -8.54
CA ASN A 154 7.12 -10.41 -9.62
C ASN A 154 8.41 -11.00 -9.04
N ALA A 155 8.71 -12.26 -9.37
CA ALA A 155 9.83 -13.01 -8.79
C ALA A 155 11.20 -12.33 -8.97
N TYR A 156 11.43 -11.67 -10.12
CA TYR A 156 12.66 -10.94 -10.37
C TYR A 156 12.77 -9.67 -9.50
N THR A 157 11.69 -8.89 -9.41
CA THR A 157 11.65 -7.67 -8.60
C THR A 157 11.74 -8.00 -7.11
N ARG A 158 11.13 -9.11 -6.69
CA ARG A 158 11.13 -9.60 -5.29
C ARG A 158 12.54 -9.83 -4.76
N GLN A 159 13.47 -10.32 -5.59
CA GLN A 159 14.87 -10.49 -5.20
C GLN A 159 15.47 -9.19 -4.68
N TYR A 160 15.20 -8.07 -5.35
CA TYR A 160 15.68 -6.76 -4.91
C TYR A 160 15.03 -6.25 -3.62
N ASP A 161 13.72 -6.53 -3.45
CA ASP A 161 13.01 -6.21 -2.21
C ASP A 161 13.57 -7.00 -1.03
N LEU A 162 13.84 -8.30 -1.22
CA LEU A 162 14.43 -9.16 -0.20
C LEU A 162 15.88 -8.75 0.12
N ASP A 163 16.71 -8.52 -0.90
CA ASP A 163 18.12 -8.18 -0.74
C ASP A 163 18.33 -6.93 0.11
N ILE A 164 17.51 -5.88 -0.06
CA ILE A 164 17.64 -4.67 0.76
C ILE A 164 17.18 -4.91 2.21
N LEU A 165 16.12 -5.69 2.43
CA LEU A 165 15.66 -6.00 3.77
C LEU A 165 16.67 -6.88 4.53
N GLU A 166 17.26 -7.86 3.85
CA GLU A 166 18.31 -8.70 4.41
C GLU A 166 19.58 -7.89 4.71
N GLU A 167 19.95 -6.97 3.83
CA GLU A 167 21.06 -6.07 4.08
C GLU A 167 20.83 -5.22 5.33
N ILE A 168 19.68 -4.55 5.45
CA ILE A 168 19.33 -3.74 6.63
C ILE A 168 19.30 -4.60 7.90
N LYS A 169 18.80 -5.84 7.80
CA LYS A 169 18.80 -6.79 8.92
C LYS A 169 20.22 -7.14 9.37
N SER A 170 21.12 -7.41 8.42
CA SER A 170 22.51 -7.78 8.72
C SER A 170 23.29 -6.70 9.46
N GLU A 171 22.89 -5.43 9.32
CA GLU A 171 23.51 -4.29 9.97
C GLU A 171 23.12 -4.16 11.46
N ASN A 172 22.00 -4.76 11.89
CA ASN A 172 21.52 -4.73 13.28
C ASN A 172 21.40 -3.30 13.87
N ILE A 173 20.98 -2.33 13.04
CA ILE A 173 20.77 -0.94 13.46
C ILE A 173 19.29 -0.65 13.71
N ALA A 174 18.41 -1.02 12.77
CA ALA A 174 16.98 -0.71 12.86
C ALA A 174 16.35 -1.33 14.12
N ALA A 175 15.37 -0.64 14.72
CA ALA A 175 14.61 -1.16 15.86
C ALA A 175 13.89 -2.46 15.50
N GLN A 176 13.28 -2.48 14.31
CA GLN A 176 12.58 -3.63 13.77
C GLN A 176 12.46 -3.53 12.25
N ILE A 177 12.37 -4.69 11.60
CA ILE A 177 12.18 -4.81 10.16
C ILE A 177 11.03 -5.78 9.93
N LEU A 178 10.05 -5.37 9.14
CA LEU A 178 8.87 -6.14 8.82
C LEU A 178 8.68 -6.21 7.31
N ALA A 179 8.65 -7.43 6.77
CA ALA A 179 8.20 -7.63 5.39
C ALA A 179 6.68 -7.84 5.36
N ILE A 180 6.01 -7.29 4.35
CA ILE A 180 4.59 -7.47 4.10
C ILE A 180 4.44 -7.95 2.67
N GLY A 181 3.75 -9.06 2.46
CA GLY A 181 3.51 -9.54 1.11
C GLY A 181 2.74 -10.84 1.12
N ILE A 182 2.71 -11.46 -0.04
CA ILE A 182 2.07 -12.75 -0.25
C ILE A 182 3.15 -13.84 -0.19
N GLU A 183 2.72 -15.06 0.09
CA GLU A 183 3.60 -16.22 0.08
C GLU A 183 4.26 -16.41 -1.30
N GLY A 184 5.60 -16.46 -1.31
CA GLY A 184 6.41 -16.66 -2.50
C GLY A 184 7.51 -17.69 -2.25
N GLU A 185 8.24 -18.06 -3.30
CA GLU A 185 9.33 -19.05 -3.22
C GLU A 185 10.44 -18.61 -2.25
N GLU A 186 10.77 -17.32 -2.29
CA GLU A 186 11.73 -16.69 -1.38
C GLU A 186 11.02 -15.75 -0.42
N GLN A 187 11.50 -15.75 0.81
CA GLN A 187 10.94 -15.00 1.92
C GLN A 187 12.03 -14.27 2.68
N PHE A 188 11.64 -13.13 3.25
CA PHE A 188 12.52 -12.43 4.19
C PHE A 188 12.73 -13.31 5.42
N SER A 189 13.99 -13.46 5.83
CA SER A 189 14.38 -14.30 6.96
C SER A 189 14.03 -13.68 8.32
N GLY A 190 13.57 -12.43 8.35
CA GLY A 190 13.08 -11.75 9.55
C GLY A 190 11.57 -11.87 9.74
N GLU A 191 11.00 -10.91 10.45
CA GLU A 191 9.56 -10.91 10.70
C GLU A 191 8.78 -10.56 9.43
N SER A 192 7.71 -11.32 9.14
CA SER A 192 6.88 -11.12 7.95
C SER A 192 5.38 -11.22 8.25
N ILE A 193 4.57 -10.37 7.60
CA ILE A 193 3.11 -10.54 7.46
C ILE A 193 2.86 -11.17 6.09
N VAL A 194 2.35 -12.40 6.10
CA VAL A 194 1.95 -13.12 4.88
C VAL A 194 0.44 -12.99 4.71
N LEU A 195 0.02 -12.41 3.58
CA LEU A 195 -1.37 -12.34 3.18
C LEU A 195 -1.81 -13.70 2.65
N ALA A 196 -2.63 -14.41 3.45
CA ALA A 196 -3.11 -15.75 3.12
C ALA A 196 -3.97 -15.76 1.85
N ASN A 197 -4.04 -16.91 1.17
CA ASN A 197 -4.94 -17.18 0.04
C ASN A 197 -4.83 -16.22 -1.16
N SER A 198 -3.69 -15.53 -1.30
CA SER A 198 -3.50 -14.45 -2.27
C SER A 198 -2.62 -14.85 -3.46
N SER A 199 -2.61 -16.13 -3.84
CA SER A 199 -1.73 -16.63 -4.90
C SER A 199 -2.02 -15.93 -6.23
N GLN A 200 -0.98 -15.38 -6.86
CA GLN A 200 -1.00 -14.78 -8.21
C GLN A 200 -1.65 -13.39 -8.35
N LEU A 201 -1.77 -12.62 -7.26
CA LEU A 201 -2.11 -11.19 -7.37
C LEU A 201 -0.97 -10.39 -8.02
N PRO A 202 -1.21 -9.65 -9.12
CA PRO A 202 -0.23 -8.70 -9.64
C PRO A 202 0.02 -7.55 -8.64
N ASP A 203 1.22 -6.98 -8.64
CA ASP A 203 1.62 -5.93 -7.69
C ASP A 203 0.63 -4.74 -7.63
N ALA A 204 0.05 -4.37 -8.78
CA ALA A 204 -0.93 -3.28 -8.83
C ALA A 204 -2.22 -3.59 -8.05
N TYR A 205 -2.63 -4.86 -8.00
CA TYR A 205 -3.80 -5.32 -7.24
C TYR A 205 -3.45 -5.67 -5.78
N ALA A 206 -2.18 -5.96 -5.50
CA ALA A 206 -1.67 -6.18 -4.15
C ALA A 206 -1.34 -4.86 -3.41
N ALA A 207 -1.35 -3.73 -4.12
CA ALA A 207 -1.11 -2.39 -3.60
C ALA A 207 -2.30 -1.81 -2.81
#